data_AF-A0A327MDZ3-F1
#
_entry.id   AF-A0A327MDZ3-F1
#
_cell.length_a   1.000
_cell.length_b   1.000
_cell.length_c   1.000
_cell.angle_alpha   90.00
_cell.angle_beta   90.00
_cell.angle_gamma   90.00
#
_symmetry.space_group_name_H-M   'P 1'
#
loop_
_entity.id
_entity.type
_entity.pdbx_description
1 polymer ?
#
loop_
_entity_poly.entity_id
_entity_poly.type
_entity_poly.pdbx_seq_one_letter_code
_entity_poly.pdbx_strand_id
1 'polypeptide(L)'
;MGGDATAAGQPAAQGVQAPSLPDEAALAAHLAHRRRRAFDAGLSAACYSQGVRLGLIGTALPPWLPTAPPWARQAMRAGHASGLAIAGEGEARPGR
;
A
#
# COMPACT_ATOMS: atom_id res chain seq x y z
N MET A 1 11.70 39.61 -37.91
CA MET A 1 12.16 38.49 -37.07
C MET A 1 12.36 39.01 -35.67
N GLY A 2 11.45 38.69 -34.76
CA GLY A 2 11.50 39.06 -33.35
C GLY A 2 10.77 37.95 -32.60
N GLY A 3 11.46 37.33 -31.64
CA GLY A 3 10.95 36.18 -30.91
C GLY A 3 9.92 36.58 -29.87
N ASP A 4 9.02 35.66 -29.58
CA ASP A 4 8.38 35.59 -28.28
C ASP A 4 8.39 34.14 -27.81
N ALA A 5 9.12 33.94 -26.73
CA ALA A 5 9.05 32.76 -25.91
C ALA A 5 7.72 32.81 -25.16
N THR A 6 6.84 31.85 -25.38
CA THR A 6 5.80 31.56 -24.39
C THR A 6 5.74 30.07 -24.21
N ALA A 7 6.29 29.66 -23.07
CA ALA A 7 6.25 28.33 -22.51
C ALA A 7 4.82 27.78 -22.58
N ALA A 8 4.57 26.89 -23.53
CA ALA A 8 3.38 26.05 -23.52
C ALA A 8 3.51 25.11 -22.32
N GLY A 9 2.56 25.27 -21.40
CA GLY A 9 2.48 24.63 -20.10
C GLY A 9 3.01 23.21 -20.06
N GLN A 10 3.91 22.99 -19.11
CA GLN A 10 4.24 21.67 -18.59
C GLN A 10 2.93 20.89 -18.41
N PRO A 11 2.83 19.63 -18.90
CA PRO A 11 1.75 18.77 -18.48
C PRO A 11 1.86 18.72 -16.97
N ALA A 12 0.82 19.17 -16.28
CA ALA A 12 0.72 19.05 -14.84
C ALA A 12 1.10 17.61 -14.53
N ALA A 13 2.28 17.44 -13.94
CA ALA A 13 2.67 16.19 -13.36
C ALA A 13 1.53 15.93 -12.39
N GLN A 14 0.63 15.04 -12.80
CA GLN A 14 -0.30 14.39 -11.92
C GLN A 14 0.64 13.73 -10.93
N GLY A 15 0.94 14.48 -9.86
CA GLY A 15 1.57 13.94 -8.69
C GLY A 15 0.75 12.71 -8.43
N VAL A 16 1.39 11.55 -8.58
CA VAL A 16 0.81 10.29 -8.18
C VAL A 16 0.61 10.48 -6.69
N GLN A 17 -0.53 11.07 -6.33
CA GLN A 17 -0.98 11.22 -4.98
C GLN A 17 -0.99 9.80 -4.51
N ALA A 18 -0.03 9.46 -3.65
CA ALA A 18 -0.01 8.17 -2.99
C ALA A 18 -1.44 7.94 -2.52
N PRO A 19 -2.12 6.87 -3.00
CA PRO A 19 -3.53 6.70 -2.73
C PRO A 19 -3.69 6.79 -1.21
N SER A 20 -4.42 7.79 -0.75
CA SER A 20 -4.72 7.97 0.66
C SER A 20 -5.34 6.66 1.11
N LEU A 21 -4.57 5.84 1.83
CA LEU A 21 -4.98 4.49 2.18
C LEU A 21 -6.29 4.60 2.93
N PRO A 22 -7.35 3.89 2.50
CA PRO A 22 -8.62 3.92 3.19
C PRO A 22 -8.39 3.49 4.64
N ASP A 23 -9.05 4.18 5.57
CA ASP A 23 -9.16 3.81 6.98
C ASP A 23 -9.38 2.29 7.11
N GLU A 24 -8.82 1.64 8.13
CA GLU A 24 -8.86 0.17 8.25
C GLU A 24 -10.30 -0.36 8.19
N ALA A 25 -11.23 0.39 8.78
CA ALA A 25 -12.67 0.11 8.70
C ALA A 25 -13.23 0.28 7.27
N ALA A 26 -12.77 1.29 6.54
CA ALA A 26 -13.13 1.50 5.13
C ALA A 26 -12.54 0.42 4.23
N LEU A 27 -11.30 -0.03 4.49
CA LEU A 27 -10.67 -1.14 3.78
C LEU A 27 -11.44 -2.45 4.02
N ALA A 28 -11.80 -2.74 5.28
CA ALA A 28 -12.60 -3.90 5.64
C ALA A 28 -13.98 -3.87 4.96
N ALA A 29 -14.68 -2.74 5.00
CA ALA A 29 -15.98 -2.56 4.34
C ALA A 29 -15.87 -2.71 2.81
N HIS A 30 -14.83 -2.14 2.21
CA HIS A 30 -14.61 -2.20 0.77
C HIS A 30 -14.31 -3.64 0.30
N LEU A 31 -13.51 -4.40 1.06
CA LEU A 31 -13.23 -5.81 0.79
C LEU A 31 -14.44 -6.71 1.01
N ALA A 32 -15.26 -6.44 2.04
CA ALA A 32 -16.51 -7.15 2.28
C ALA A 32 -17.51 -6.95 1.13
N HIS A 33 -17.62 -5.72 0.60
CA HIS A 33 -18.45 -5.42 -0.55
C HIS A 33 -17.94 -6.10 -1.84
N ARG A 34 -16.62 -6.27 -1.97
CA ARG A 34 -15.95 -6.87 -3.15
C ARG A 34 -15.76 -8.38 -3.07
N ARG A 35 -16.23 -9.07 -2.01
CA ARG A 35 -16.12 -10.53 -1.83
C ARG A 35 -16.65 -11.36 -3.01
N ARG A 36 -17.39 -10.75 -3.95
CA ARG A 36 -17.93 -11.38 -5.17
C ARG A 36 -17.29 -10.90 -6.50
N ARG A 37 -16.18 -10.17 -6.52
CA ARG A 37 -15.53 -9.69 -7.76
C ARG A 37 -14.03 -9.99 -7.89
N ALA A 38 -13.59 -9.94 -9.15
CA ALA A 38 -12.25 -10.22 -9.67
C ALA A 38 -11.13 -9.45 -8.97
N PHE A 39 -9.90 -9.98 -9.12
CA PHE A 39 -8.65 -9.36 -8.66
C PHE A 39 -8.58 -7.87 -9.03
N ASP A 40 -8.17 -7.05 -8.07
CA ASP A 40 -7.99 -5.61 -8.23
C ASP A 40 -6.56 -5.25 -7.82
N ALA A 41 -5.76 -4.84 -8.81
CA ALA A 41 -4.35 -4.56 -8.61
C ALA A 41 -4.12 -3.37 -7.66
N GLY A 42 -4.97 -2.35 -7.71
CA GLY A 42 -4.88 -1.17 -6.84
C GLY A 42 -5.16 -1.53 -5.38
N LEU A 43 -6.22 -2.29 -5.13
CA LEU A 43 -6.54 -2.78 -3.79
C LEU A 43 -5.49 -3.78 -3.28
N SER A 44 -4.93 -4.62 -4.15
CA SER A 44 -3.85 -5.52 -3.78
C SER A 44 -2.60 -4.76 -3.35
N ALA A 45 -2.21 -3.71 -4.07
CA ALA A 45 -1.09 -2.84 -3.70
C ALA A 45 -1.34 -2.09 -2.38
N ALA A 46 -2.58 -1.64 -2.15
CA ALA A 46 -2.98 -1.02 -0.89
C ALA A 46 -2.87 -2.01 0.28
N CYS A 47 -3.37 -3.25 0.11
CA CYS A 47 -3.25 -4.31 1.12
C CYS A 47 -1.80 -4.64 1.44
N TYR A 48 -0.94 -4.73 0.43
CA TYR A 48 0.50 -4.92 0.61
C TYR A 48 1.13 -3.77 1.40
N SER A 49 0.87 -2.53 0.99
CA SER A 49 1.41 -1.34 1.65
C SER A 49 0.98 -1.20 3.11
N GLN A 50 -0.26 -1.59 3.41
CA GLN A 50 -0.77 -1.65 4.78
C GLN A 50 -0.08 -2.75 5.59
N GLY A 51 0.09 -3.94 4.98
CA GLY A 51 0.89 -5.03 5.57
C GLY A 51 2.28 -4.55 5.97
N VAL A 52 3.00 -3.89 5.05
CA VAL A 52 4.36 -3.36 5.31
C VAL A 52 4.37 -2.44 6.53
N ARG A 53 3.42 -1.49 6.62
CA ARG A 53 3.33 -0.60 7.79
C ARG A 53 3.15 -1.37 9.09
N LEU A 54 2.20 -2.31 9.12
CA LEU A 54 1.95 -3.13 10.31
C LEU A 54 3.20 -3.91 10.74
N GLY A 55 3.94 -4.44 9.77
CA GLY A 55 5.22 -5.13 10.04
C GLY A 55 6.28 -4.18 10.58
N LEU A 56 6.42 -2.99 10.01
CA LEU A 56 7.40 -1.98 10.48
C LEU A 56 7.16 -1.54 11.92
N ILE A 57 5.90 -1.49 12.37
CA ILE A 57 5.52 -1.13 13.74
C ILE A 57 5.35 -2.36 14.66
N GLY A 58 5.70 -3.56 14.19
CA GLY A 58 5.58 -4.80 14.97
C GLY A 58 4.15 -5.20 15.34
N THR A 59 3.15 -4.65 14.67
CA THR A 59 1.73 -4.92 14.96
C THR A 59 1.26 -6.17 14.23
N ALA A 60 0.40 -6.96 14.87
CA ALA A 60 -0.18 -8.16 14.27
C ALA A 60 -1.11 -7.85 13.09
N LEU A 61 -1.35 -8.85 12.24
CA LEU A 61 -2.31 -8.73 11.15
C LEU A 61 -3.75 -8.58 11.66
N PRO A 62 -4.64 -7.88 10.92
CA PRO A 62 -5.99 -7.62 11.38
C PRO A 62 -6.86 -8.88 11.51
N PRO A 63 -7.77 -8.95 12.50
CA PRO A 63 -8.62 -10.12 12.74
C PRO A 63 -9.66 -10.35 11.63
N TRP A 64 -10.00 -9.33 10.84
CA TRP A 64 -10.90 -9.45 9.69
C TRP A 64 -10.23 -10.07 8.46
N LEU A 65 -8.90 -10.12 8.41
CA LEU A 65 -8.14 -10.59 7.25
C LEU A 65 -8.54 -12.00 6.76
N PRO A 66 -8.85 -13.00 7.61
CA PRO A 66 -9.29 -14.32 7.15
C PRO A 66 -10.56 -14.27 6.27
N THR A 67 -11.40 -13.25 6.47
CA THR A 67 -12.64 -13.05 5.70
C THR A 67 -12.42 -12.35 4.35
N ALA A 68 -11.24 -11.78 4.12
CA ALA A 68 -10.90 -11.07 2.89
C ALA A 68 -10.66 -12.03 1.70
N PRO A 69 -10.74 -11.52 0.45
CA PRO A 69 -10.40 -12.28 -0.74
C PRO A 69 -8.97 -12.86 -0.69
N PRO A 70 -8.71 -14.03 -1.33
CA PRO A 70 -7.39 -14.68 -1.29
C PRO A 70 -6.22 -13.77 -1.68
N TRP A 71 -6.38 -12.97 -2.74
CA TRP A 71 -5.35 -12.03 -3.21
C TRP A 71 -5.04 -10.94 -2.17
N ALA A 72 -6.05 -10.43 -1.47
CA ALA A 72 -5.88 -9.40 -0.44
C ALA A 72 -5.12 -9.97 0.78
N ARG A 73 -5.47 -11.20 1.18
CA ARG A 73 -4.79 -11.91 2.26
C ARG A 73 -3.32 -12.13 1.95
N GLN A 74 -3.03 -12.54 0.72
CA GLN A 74 -1.66 -12.82 0.30
C GLN A 74 -0.83 -11.53 0.22
N ALA A 75 -1.39 -10.47 -0.36
CA ALA A 75 -0.74 -9.17 -0.43
C ALA A 75 -0.42 -8.60 0.96
N MET A 76 -1.40 -8.62 1.88
CA MET A 76 -1.22 -8.09 3.23
C MET A 76 -0.21 -8.90 4.06
N ARG A 77 -0.23 -10.24 3.95
CA ARG A 77 0.77 -11.10 4.60
C ARG A 77 2.18 -10.88 4.05
N ALA A 78 2.31 -10.78 2.73
CA ALA A 78 3.60 -10.51 2.09
C ALA A 78 4.16 -9.16 2.54
N GLY A 79 3.33 -8.12 2.53
CA GLY A 79 3.73 -6.81 3.03
C GLY A 79 4.16 -6.85 4.49
N HIS A 80 3.38 -7.51 5.35
CA HIS A 80 3.71 -7.64 6.78
C HIS A 80 5.04 -8.33 7.04
N ALA A 81 5.30 -9.44 6.34
CA ALA A 81 6.60 -10.11 6.40
C ALA A 81 7.75 -9.19 5.94
N SER A 82 7.56 -8.43 4.85
CA SER A 82 8.55 -7.45 4.40
C SER A 82 8.80 -6.34 5.43
N GLY A 83 7.74 -5.82 6.05
CA GLY A 83 7.85 -4.81 7.10
C GLY A 83 8.62 -5.33 8.32
N LEU A 84 8.34 -6.56 8.75
CA LEU A 84 9.08 -7.22 9.82
C LEU A 84 10.55 -7.46 9.46
N ALA A 85 10.83 -7.88 8.22
CA ALA A 85 12.20 -8.06 7.75
C ALA A 85 12.97 -6.74 7.79
N ILE A 86 12.38 -5.64 7.30
CA ILE A 86 13.00 -4.31 7.33
C ILE A 86 13.22 -3.84 8.78
N ALA A 87 12.24 -4.03 9.66
CA ALA A 87 12.37 -3.67 11.07
C ALA A 87 13.47 -4.49 11.78
N GLY A 88 13.54 -5.79 11.51
CA GLY A 88 14.57 -6.69 12.04
C GLY A 88 15.96 -6.43 11.46
N GLU A 89 16.07 -6.02 10.19
CA GLU A 89 17.34 -5.57 9.58
C GLU A 89 17.84 -4.26 10.20
N GLY A 90 16.93 -3.40 10.68
CA GLY A 90 17.28 -2.21 11.47
C GLY A 90 17.84 -2.54 12.86
N GLU A 91 17.42 -3.67 13.45
CA GLU A 91 17.95 -4.18 14.71
C GLU A 91 19.26 -4.98 14.53
N ALA A 92 19.47 -5.58 13.36
CA ALA A 92 20.62 -6.45 13.05
C ALA A 92 21.91 -5.70 12.62
N ARG A 93 22.09 -4.44 13.03
CA ARG A 93 23.39 -3.75 12.89
C ARG A 93 23.92 -3.11 14.17
N PRO A 94 24.25 -3.89 15.21
CA PRO A 94 25.28 -3.49 16.15
C PRO A 94 26.66 -3.76 15.54
N GLY A 95 27.33 -2.70 15.08
CA GLY A 95 28.79 -2.63 14.96
C GLY A 95 29.45 -3.38 13.79
N ARG A 96 29.96 -2.60 12.83
CA ARG A 96 31.30 -2.81 12.29
C ARG A 96 32.00 -1.46 12.16
#